data_AF-A0A815WJW1-F1
#
_entry.id   AF-A0A815WJW1-F1
#
_cell.length_a   1.000
_cell.length_b   1.000
_cell.length_c   1.000
_cell.angle_alpha   90.00
_cell.angle_beta   90.00
_cell.angle_gamma   90.00
#
_symmetry.space_group_name_H-M   'P 1'
#
loop_
_entity.id
_entity.type
_entity.pdbx_description
1 polymer ?
#
loop_
_entity_poly.entity_id
_entity_poly.type
_entity_poly.pdbx_seq_one_letter_code
_entity_poly.pdbx_strand_id
1 'polypeptide(L)'
;MTTQRKQILSFKWTSRIIGFIWMFLTACFAILNIFIFVQPQWIGDTLSSPRAGHFGLYSYCISTISDYEFDCQGTWTNFGTILNAPFAVATFFVGFSALLILLCLGLFILFLFLRPRIVYFIGASTH
;
A
#
# COMPACT_ATOMS: atom_id res chain seq x y z
N MET A 1 -33.68 -28.69 16.11
CA MET A 1 -33.07 -27.40 16.49
C MET A 1 -31.53 -27.42 16.64
N THR A 2 -30.90 -28.57 16.87
CA THR A 2 -29.44 -28.71 17.07
C THR A 2 -28.60 -28.55 15.79
N THR A 3 -29.09 -29.02 14.64
CA THR A 3 -28.41 -28.91 13.33
C THR A 3 -28.27 -27.46 12.86
N GLN A 4 -29.34 -26.65 12.98
CA GLN A 4 -29.34 -25.23 12.62
C GLN A 4 -28.34 -24.41 13.46
N ARG A 5 -28.29 -24.67 14.77
CA ARG A 5 -27.36 -23.97 15.68
C ARG A 5 -25.90 -24.32 15.39
N LYS A 6 -25.59 -25.58 15.06
CA LYS A 6 -24.25 -26.02 14.61
C LYS A 6 -23.84 -25.33 13.31
N GLN A 7 -24.75 -25.20 12.33
CA GLN A 7 -24.44 -24.50 11.07
C GLN A 7 -24.20 -23.00 11.27
N ILE A 8 -25.01 -22.32 12.10
CA ILE A 8 -24.83 -20.90 12.42
C ILE A 8 -23.49 -20.62 13.13
N LEU A 9 -23.11 -21.49 14.08
CA LEU A 9 -21.83 -21.38 14.77
C LEU A 9 -20.65 -21.63 13.82
N SER A 10 -20.74 -22.64 12.94
CA SER A 10 -19.74 -22.90 11.89
C SER A 10 -19.55 -21.68 10.97
N PHE A 11 -20.65 -21.10 10.47
CA PHE A 11 -20.62 -19.89 9.63
C PHE A 11 -19.99 -18.67 10.34
N LYS A 12 -20.27 -18.48 11.64
CA LYS A 12 -19.67 -17.40 12.45
C LYS A 12 -18.15 -17.53 12.58
N TRP A 13 -17.62 -18.73 12.77
CA TRP A 13 -16.17 -18.93 12.85
C TRP A 13 -15.48 -18.75 11.50
N THR A 14 -16.07 -19.33 10.44
CA THR A 14 -15.56 -19.19 9.08
C THR A 14 -15.50 -17.72 8.63
N SER A 15 -16.54 -16.93 8.88
CA SER A 15 -16.54 -15.50 8.52
C SER A 15 -15.50 -14.68 9.29
N ARG A 16 -15.24 -15.00 10.57
CA ARG A 16 -14.16 -14.37 11.34
C ARG A 16 -12.77 -14.70 10.79
N ILE A 17 -12.53 -15.97 10.44
CA ILE A 17 -11.26 -16.42 9.85
C ILE A 17 -11.01 -15.71 8.52
N ILE A 18 -12.01 -15.66 7.65
CA ILE A 18 -11.92 -14.95 6.35
C ILE A 18 -11.56 -13.47 6.57
N GLY A 19 -12.17 -12.82 7.56
CA GLY A 19 -11.84 -11.43 7.90
C GLY A 19 -10.38 -11.24 8.34
N PHE A 20 -9.84 -12.13 9.16
CA PHE A 20 -8.43 -12.08 9.58
C PHE A 20 -7.47 -12.31 8.40
N ILE A 21 -7.76 -13.30 7.55
CA ILE A 21 -6.97 -13.58 6.35
C ILE A 21 -6.97 -12.36 5.42
N TRP A 22 -8.14 -11.74 5.21
CA TRP A 22 -8.26 -10.54 4.38
C TRP A 22 -7.43 -9.37 4.91
N MET A 23 -7.51 -9.11 6.22
CA MET A 23 -6.72 -8.05 6.87
C MET A 23 -5.22 -8.31 6.74
N PHE A 24 -4.77 -9.55 6.94
CA PHE A 24 -3.37 -9.94 6.79
C PHE A 24 -2.87 -9.77 5.35
N LEU A 25 -3.63 -10.28 4.36
CA LEU A 25 -3.30 -10.12 2.94
C LEU A 25 -3.26 -8.65 2.53
N THR A 26 -4.20 -7.84 3.01
CA THR A 26 -4.23 -6.40 2.76
C THR A 26 -3.01 -5.69 3.35
N ALA A 27 -2.56 -6.11 4.54
CA ALA A 27 -1.35 -5.57 5.18
C ALA A 27 -0.09 -5.91 4.38
N CYS A 28 0.06 -7.17 3.93
CA CYS A 28 1.16 -7.56 3.05
C CYS A 28 1.13 -6.77 1.73
N PHE A 29 -0.05 -6.60 1.13
CA PHE A 29 -0.20 -5.82 -0.10
C PHE A 29 0.16 -4.34 0.10
N ALA A 30 -0.17 -3.75 1.25
CA ALA A 30 0.22 -2.38 1.60
C ALA A 30 1.73 -2.21 1.63
N ILE A 31 2.44 -3.15 2.28
CA ILE A 31 3.90 -3.14 2.37
C ILE A 31 4.51 -3.20 0.96
N LEU A 32 4.05 -4.13 0.12
CA LEU A 32 4.53 -4.25 -1.27
C LEU A 32 4.27 -2.97 -2.07
N ASN A 33 3.11 -2.33 -1.89
CA ASN A 33 2.79 -1.08 -2.57
C ASN A 33 3.76 0.06 -2.17
N ILE A 34 4.11 0.15 -0.88
CA ILE A 34 5.09 1.12 -0.38
C ILE A 34 6.48 0.82 -0.97
N PHE A 35 6.89 -0.45 -1.02
CA PHE A 35 8.16 -0.84 -1.66
C PHE A 35 8.21 -0.41 -3.13
N ILE A 36 7.16 -0.69 -3.89
CA ILE A 36 7.04 -0.31 -5.30
C ILE A 36 7.09 1.21 -5.47
N PHE A 37 6.45 1.96 -4.57
CA PHE A 37 6.46 3.42 -4.61
C PHE A 37 7.84 4.02 -4.35
N VAL A 38 8.60 3.48 -3.38
CA VAL A 38 9.93 3.99 -2.97
C VAL A 38 11.04 3.49 -3.90
N GLN A 39 10.81 2.42 -4.67
CA GLN A 39 11.81 1.81 -5.54
C GLN A 39 12.44 2.85 -6.49
N PRO A 40 13.77 3.04 -6.44
CA PRO A 40 14.45 4.04 -7.27
C PRO A 40 14.54 3.61 -8.75
N GLN A 41 14.40 2.32 -9.04
CA GLN A 41 14.52 1.76 -10.38
C GLN A 41 13.23 1.04 -10.78
N TRP A 42 12.39 1.74 -11.52
CA TRP A 42 11.21 1.21 -12.22
C TRP A 42 11.56 0.70 -13.61
N ILE A 43 12.42 1.45 -14.31
CA ILE A 43 13.02 1.04 -15.59
C ILE A 43 14.53 1.11 -15.42
N GLY A 44 15.19 -0.04 -15.61
CA GLY A 44 16.64 -0.13 -15.62
C GLY A 44 17.24 0.28 -16.96
N ASP A 45 18.54 0.55 -16.95
CA ASP A 45 19.34 0.69 -18.15
C ASP A 45 19.48 -0.64 -18.91
N THR A 46 19.80 -0.51 -20.20
CA THR A 46 20.13 -1.62 -21.08
C THR A 46 21.60 -1.56 -21.47
N LEU A 47 22.19 -2.69 -21.85
CA LEU A 47 23.57 -2.78 -22.36
C LEU A 47 23.83 -1.91 -23.60
N SER A 48 22.77 -1.46 -24.27
CA SER A 48 22.80 -0.61 -25.46
C SER A 48 22.71 0.88 -25.15
N SER A 49 22.54 1.28 -23.89
CA SER A 49 22.38 2.68 -23.52
C SER A 49 23.71 3.43 -23.57
N PRO A 50 23.78 4.65 -24.14
CA PRO A 50 25.04 5.40 -24.25
C PRO A 50 25.66 5.83 -22.91
N ARG A 51 24.87 5.81 -21.83
CA ARG A 51 25.25 6.20 -20.46
C ARG A 51 24.42 5.40 -19.47
N ALA A 52 25.04 5.01 -18.35
CA ALA A 52 24.34 4.37 -17.24
C ALA A 52 23.30 5.33 -16.63
N GLY A 53 22.10 4.83 -16.34
CA GLY A 53 21.02 5.62 -15.79
C GLY A 53 19.81 4.77 -15.42
N HIS A 54 18.96 5.27 -14.52
CA HIS A 54 17.75 4.57 -14.13
C HIS A 54 16.60 5.54 -13.95
N PHE A 55 15.40 5.06 -14.29
CA PHE A 55 14.16 5.81 -14.07
C PHE A 55 13.42 5.18 -12.91
N GLY A 56 13.19 5.98 -11.87
CA GLY A 56 12.21 5.69 -10.83
C GLY A 56 10.82 6.19 -11.21
N LEU A 57 9.88 6.08 -10.28
CA LEU A 57 8.51 6.50 -10.51
C LEU A 57 8.37 8.03 -10.63
N TYR A 58 9.04 8.76 -9.74
CA TYR A 58 8.98 10.22 -9.62
C TYR A 58 10.35 10.93 -9.78
N SER A 59 11.44 10.15 -9.85
CA SER A 59 12.80 10.66 -10.01
C SER A 59 13.53 9.86 -11.07
N TYR A 60 14.48 10.49 -11.75
CA TYR A 60 15.36 9.82 -12.70
C TYR A 60 16.80 10.22 -12.42
N CYS A 61 17.73 9.29 -12.63
CA CYS A 61 19.13 9.50 -12.36
C CYS A 61 19.96 9.14 -13.60
N ILE A 62 20.91 10.00 -13.94
CA ILE A 62 21.79 9.87 -15.10
C ILE A 62 23.24 10.07 -14.69
N SER A 63 24.14 9.24 -15.22
CA SER A 63 25.58 9.38 -14.99
C SER A 63 26.15 10.66 -15.62
N THR A 64 27.03 11.35 -14.89
CA THR A 64 27.58 12.66 -15.31
C THR A 64 28.93 12.54 -16.02
N ILE A 65 30.00 12.19 -15.30
CA ILE A 65 31.37 12.08 -15.82
C ILE A 65 31.92 10.66 -15.69
N SER A 66 31.48 9.92 -14.67
CA SER A 66 31.83 8.53 -14.43
C SER A 66 30.57 7.71 -14.21
N ASP A 67 30.61 6.41 -14.52
CA ASP A 67 29.47 5.50 -14.34
C ASP A 67 29.07 5.32 -12.86
N TYR A 68 29.84 5.91 -11.92
CA TYR A 68 29.63 5.83 -10.48
C TYR A 68 29.02 7.11 -9.88
N GLU A 69 28.95 8.21 -10.67
CA GLU A 69 28.43 9.51 -10.23
C GLU A 69 27.11 9.81 -10.96
N PHE A 70 26.01 9.77 -10.21
CA PHE A 70 24.67 9.98 -10.73
C PHE A 70 24.09 11.32 -10.28
N ASP A 71 23.62 12.12 -11.23
CA ASP A 71 22.77 13.28 -10.95
C ASP A 71 21.30 12.85 -10.99
N CYS A 72 20.62 13.02 -9.87
CA CYS A 72 19.23 12.60 -9.68
C CYS A 72 18.30 13.82 -9.64
N GLN A 73 17.32 13.83 -10.54
CA GLN A 73 16.37 14.91 -10.71
C GLN A 73 14.94 14.38 -10.52
N GLY A 74 14.08 15.22 -9.96
CA GLY A 74 12.67 14.90 -9.74
C GLY A 74 12.32 14.63 -8.28
N THR A 75 11.11 15.03 -7.89
CA THR A 75 10.57 14.78 -6.55
C THR A 75 9.08 14.46 -6.60
N TRP A 76 8.63 13.60 -5.69
CA TRP A 76 7.23 13.19 -5.53
C TRP A 76 6.30 14.35 -5.13
N THR A 77 6.83 15.46 -4.59
CA THR A 77 6.04 16.65 -4.21
C THR A 77 5.86 17.66 -5.33
N ASN A 78 6.67 17.60 -6.38
CA ASN A 78 6.68 18.57 -7.47
C ASN A 78 6.58 17.86 -8.82
N PHE A 79 5.35 17.60 -9.24
CA PHE A 79 5.03 16.90 -10.49
C PHE A 79 5.57 17.60 -11.75
N GLY A 80 5.91 18.89 -11.67
CA GLY A 80 6.53 19.63 -12.78
C GLY A 80 8.00 19.23 -13.05
N THR A 81 8.64 18.55 -12.11
CA THR A 81 10.02 18.05 -12.25
C THR A 81 10.09 16.63 -12.83
N ILE A 82 8.93 15.98 -13.03
CA ILE A 82 8.86 14.64 -13.59
C ILE A 82 8.93 14.75 -15.12
N LEU A 83 9.91 14.08 -15.72
CA LEU A 83 10.24 14.23 -17.14
C LEU A 83 9.06 13.99 -18.10
N ASN A 84 8.21 13.01 -17.76
CA ASN A 84 7.24 12.42 -18.66
C ASN A 84 5.83 12.35 -18.02
N ALA A 85 4.80 12.76 -18.78
CA ALA A 85 3.40 12.71 -18.34
C ALA A 85 2.91 11.32 -17.86
N PRO A 86 3.26 10.19 -18.52
CA PRO A 86 2.86 8.86 -18.04
C PRO A 86 3.40 8.53 -16.65
N PHE A 87 4.63 8.94 -16.33
CA PHE A 87 5.25 8.70 -15.02
C PHE A 87 4.65 9.58 -13.94
N ALA A 88 4.30 10.82 -14.26
CA ALA A 88 3.58 11.69 -13.34
C ALA A 88 2.21 11.11 -12.96
N VAL A 89 1.47 10.60 -13.95
CA VAL A 89 0.18 9.95 -13.75
C VAL A 89 0.33 8.63 -12.97
N ALA A 90 1.33 7.81 -13.31
CA ALA A 90 1.62 6.58 -12.57
C ALA A 90 1.96 6.87 -11.10
N THR A 91 2.79 7.88 -10.82
CA THR A 91 3.11 8.32 -9.46
C THR A 91 1.84 8.65 -8.66
N PHE A 92 0.93 9.40 -9.27
CA PHE A 92 -0.34 9.76 -8.64
C PHE A 92 -1.21 8.53 -8.34
N PHE A 93 -1.43 7.65 -9.32
CA PHE A 93 -2.28 6.48 -9.13
C PHE A 93 -1.71 5.46 -8.15
N VAL A 94 -0.40 5.20 -8.19
CA VAL A 94 0.27 4.28 -7.26
C VAL A 94 0.21 4.87 -5.85
N GLY A 95 0.55 6.15 -5.69
CA GLY A 95 0.45 6.85 -4.40
C GLY A 95 -0.98 6.87 -3.85
N PHE A 96 -1.97 7.14 -4.70
CA PHE A 96 -3.38 7.11 -4.31
C PHE A 96 -3.83 5.71 -3.89
N SER A 97 -3.38 4.67 -4.58
CA SER A 97 -3.67 3.28 -4.20
C SER A 97 -3.08 2.95 -2.83
N ALA A 98 -1.84 3.36 -2.56
CA ALA A 98 -1.19 3.17 -1.25
C ALA A 98 -1.99 3.87 -0.13
N LEU A 99 -2.45 5.11 -0.36
CA LEU A 99 -3.28 5.83 0.59
C LEU A 99 -4.61 5.11 0.88
N LEU A 100 -5.29 4.59 -0.16
CA LEU A 100 -6.54 3.85 0.01
C LEU A 100 -6.34 2.55 0.79
N ILE A 101 -5.25 1.82 0.53
CA ILE A 101 -4.94 0.58 1.26
C ILE A 101 -4.64 0.90 2.74
N LEU A 102 -3.86 1.95 3.01
CA LEU A 102 -3.58 2.41 4.38
C LEU A 102 -4.87 2.85 5.10
N LEU A 103 -5.76 3.56 4.42
CA LEU A 103 -7.07 3.93 4.95
C LEU A 103 -7.89 2.67 5.29
N CYS A 104 -7.91 1.68 4.40
CA CYS A 104 -8.61 0.41 4.63
C CYS A 104 -8.08 -0.32 5.88
N LEU A 105 -6.75 -0.40 6.04
CA LEU A 105 -6.13 -0.96 7.26
C LEU A 105 -6.48 -0.15 8.51
N GLY A 106 -6.47 1.19 8.42
CA GLY A 106 -6.88 2.07 9.50
C GLY A 106 -8.33 1.83 9.94
N LEU A 107 -9.24 1.62 8.98
CA LEU A 107 -10.64 1.28 9.26
C LEU A 107 -10.78 -0.11 9.91
N PHE A 108 -10.00 -1.11 9.47
CA PHE A 108 -9.99 -2.43 10.12
C PHE A 108 -9.52 -2.34 11.58
N ILE A 109 -8.47 -1.58 11.85
CA ILE A 109 -7.95 -1.35 13.20
C ILE A 109 -9.00 -0.61 14.05
N LEU A 110 -9.58 0.47 13.52
CA LEU A 110 -10.64 1.24 14.18
C LEU A 110 -11.82 0.34 14.56
N PHE A 111 -12.25 -0.55 13.67
CA PHE A 111 -13.32 -1.50 13.93
C PHE A 111 -12.99 -2.51 15.04
N LEU A 112 -11.74 -2.95 15.14
CA LEU A 112 -11.27 -3.80 16.25
C LEU A 112 -11.32 -3.07 17.60
N PHE A 113 -11.10 -1.76 17.65
CA PHE A 113 -11.18 -0.96 18.88
C PHE A 113 -12.60 -0.52 19.24
N LEU A 114 -13.42 -0.17 18.24
CA LEU A 114 -14.80 0.28 18.48
C LEU A 114 -15.72 -0.87 18.93
N ARG A 115 -15.50 -2.10 18.45
CA ARG A 115 -16.25 -3.29 18.90
C ARG A 115 -16.21 -3.50 20.42
N PRO A 116 -15.04 -3.60 21.08
CA PRO A 116 -14.98 -3.70 22.53
C PRO A 116 -15.52 -2.46 23.22
N ARG A 117 -15.23 -1.24 22.74
CA ARG A 117 -15.77 0.00 23.33
C ARG A 117 -17.29 0.02 23.39
N ILE A 118 -17.98 -0.38 22.33
CA ILE A 118 -19.45 -0.46 22.31
C ILE A 118 -19.95 -1.55 23.25
N VAL A 119 -19.27 -2.70 23.33
CA VAL A 119 -19.63 -3.75 24.30
C VAL A 119 -19.52 -3.26 25.74
N TYR A 120 -18.44 -2.56 26.10
CA TYR A 120 -18.28 -1.96 27.43
C TYR A 120 -19.32 -0.87 27.71
N PHE A 121 -19.63 -0.03 26.72
CA PHE A 121 -20.65 1.02 26.86
C PHE A 121 -22.04 0.44 27.16
N ILE A 122 -22.46 -0.59 26.42
CA ILE A 122 -23.76 -1.24 26.62
C ILE A 122 -23.83 -1.89 28.00
N GLY A 123 -22.78 -2.63 28.41
CA GLY A 123 -22.74 -3.29 29.72
C GLY A 123 -22.74 -2.32 30.91
N ALA A 124 -22.15 -1.13 30.75
CA ALA A 124 -22.16 -0.08 31.78
C ALA A 124 -23.51 0.66 31.85
N SER A 125 -24.27 0.76 30.76
CA SER A 125 -25.59 1.43 30.72
C SER A 125 -26.76 0.57 31.24
N THR A 126 -26.52 -0.72 31.50
CA THR A 126 -27.52 -1.68 32.04
C THR A 126 -27.40 -1.92 33.54
N HIS A 127 -26.59 -1.11 34.24
CA HIS A 127 -26.54 -1.01 35.70
C HIS A 127 -27.01 0.39 36.12
#